data_AF-A0A3B9BLK8-F1
#
_entry.id   AF-A0A3B9BLK8-F1
#
_cell.length_a   1.000
_cell.length_b   1.000
_cell.length_c   1.000
_cell.angle_alpha   90.00
_cell.angle_beta   90.00
_cell.angle_gamma   90.00
#
_symmetry.space_group_name_H-M   'P 1'
#
loop_
_entity.id
_entity.type
_entity.pdbx_description
1 polymer ?
#
loop_
_entity_poly.entity_id
_entity_poly.type
_entity_poly.pdbx_seq_one_letter_code
_entity_poly.pdbx_strand_id
1 'polypeptide(L)'
;MKIDGKSWRPIWVEPDGWAVGIIDQTRLPHAFETLRIEDLDGAARAILDMQVRGAPLIGAMAAYGVCLALRANPSTASLDAACARLLATRPTAVNLRWALAQMREAISRQAAGTGAEELVRAAYARAGEICAADVAVCRAIGTHGLALIREVAARKDGAPVQILTHCNAGWLATVDWGTALAPIYMAHDAGIAVHVWVDETRPRNQGAALTAWELGKHGVPHTVIVDNAGGHLMQR
;
A
#
# COMPACT_ATOMS: atom_id res chain seq x y z
N MET A 1 9.89 -4.09 -0.39
CA MET A 1 11.18 -3.36 -0.24
C MET A 1 12.12 -4.11 0.72
N LYS A 2 13.44 -3.89 0.66
CA LYS A 2 14.38 -4.40 1.68
C LYS A 2 14.60 -3.37 2.79
N ILE A 3 14.42 -3.76 4.05
CA ILE A 3 14.75 -2.96 5.23
C ILE A 3 15.78 -3.76 6.03
N ASP A 4 16.95 -3.17 6.26
CA ASP A 4 18.05 -3.78 7.00
C ASP A 4 18.37 -5.21 6.49
N GLY A 5 18.36 -5.37 5.16
CA GLY A 5 18.64 -6.63 4.46
C GLY A 5 17.45 -7.59 4.31
N LYS A 6 16.34 -7.38 5.02
CA LYS A 6 15.14 -8.23 4.97
C LYS A 6 14.09 -7.68 4.01
N SER A 7 13.54 -8.52 3.14
CA SER A 7 12.38 -8.16 2.30
C SER A 7 11.11 -8.07 3.13
N TRP A 8 10.38 -6.98 2.96
CA TRP A 8 9.10 -6.72 3.61
C TRP A 8 8.02 -6.36 2.59
N ARG A 9 6.79 -6.75 2.95
CA ARG A 9 5.53 -6.18 2.45
C ARG A 9 4.84 -5.44 3.60
N PRO A 10 4.02 -4.41 3.33
CA PRO A 10 3.32 -3.69 4.39
C PRO A 10 2.19 -4.48 5.04
N ILE A 11 1.74 -5.54 4.38
CA ILE A 11 0.71 -6.46 4.86
C ILE A 11 1.03 -7.90 4.42
N TRP A 12 0.83 -8.86 5.32
CA TRP A 12 1.03 -10.30 5.06
C TRP A 12 0.08 -11.14 5.92
N VAL A 13 -0.05 -12.42 5.57
CA VAL A 13 -0.70 -13.41 6.44
C VAL A 13 0.37 -14.05 7.31
N GLU A 14 0.12 -14.13 8.62
CA GLU A 14 1.03 -14.69 9.62
C GLU A 14 1.22 -16.21 9.44
N PRO A 15 2.26 -16.82 10.04
CA PRO A 15 2.56 -18.25 9.89
C PRO A 15 1.44 -19.21 10.34
N ASP A 16 0.50 -18.75 11.15
CA ASP A 16 -0.69 -19.52 11.53
C ASP A 16 -1.75 -19.63 10.42
N GLY A 17 -1.53 -18.93 9.30
CA GLY A 17 -2.36 -18.97 8.11
C GLY A 17 -3.66 -18.16 8.20
N TRP A 18 -3.85 -17.32 9.22
CA TRP A 18 -5.09 -16.53 9.33
C TRP A 18 -4.91 -15.12 9.89
N ALA A 19 -4.03 -14.91 10.87
CA ALA A 19 -3.84 -13.55 11.39
C ALA A 19 -3.10 -12.71 10.35
N VAL A 20 -3.30 -11.39 10.41
CA VAL A 20 -2.79 -10.47 9.40
C VAL A 20 -1.73 -9.59 10.04
N GLY A 21 -0.50 -9.69 9.57
CA GLY A 21 0.59 -8.83 9.99
C GLY A 21 0.60 -7.56 9.15
N ILE A 22 0.85 -6.41 9.80
CA ILE A 22 1.01 -5.11 9.13
C ILE A 22 2.22 -4.36 9.68
N ILE A 23 2.77 -3.44 8.88
CA ILE A 23 3.70 -2.40 9.39
C ILE A 23 2.88 -1.27 9.99
N ASP A 24 3.17 -0.86 11.23
CA ASP A 24 2.53 0.32 11.83
C ASP A 24 3.15 1.61 11.27
N GLN A 25 2.48 2.19 10.29
CA GLN A 25 2.95 3.41 9.64
C GLN A 25 2.89 4.66 10.53
N THR A 26 2.23 4.61 11.69
CA THR A 26 2.17 5.73 12.63
C THR A 26 3.47 5.91 13.42
N ARG A 27 4.32 4.87 13.44
CA ARG A 27 5.59 4.84 14.18
C ARG A 27 6.77 5.33 13.32
N LEU A 28 6.60 5.31 12.00
CA LEU A 28 7.58 5.83 11.05
C LEU A 28 7.64 7.37 11.07
N PRO A 29 8.82 7.98 10.92
CA PRO A 29 10.12 7.35 10.57
C PRO A 29 10.93 6.88 11.79
N HIS A 30 10.44 7.08 13.01
CA HIS A 30 11.23 6.93 14.24
C HIS A 30 11.41 5.47 14.69
N ALA A 31 10.42 4.62 14.44
CA ALA A 31 10.48 3.20 14.75
C ALA A 31 9.82 2.36 13.65
N PHE A 32 10.44 1.22 13.35
CA PHE A 32 9.86 0.18 12.50
C PHE A 32 9.21 -0.87 13.40
N GLU A 33 7.89 -0.81 13.51
CA GLU A 33 7.09 -1.71 14.34
C GLU A 33 6.07 -2.45 13.47
N THR A 34 5.76 -3.68 13.85
CA THR A 34 4.76 -4.51 13.19
C THR A 34 3.63 -4.84 14.15
N LEU A 35 2.40 -4.88 13.65
CA LEU A 35 1.21 -5.26 14.41
C LEU A 35 0.62 -6.53 13.85
N ARG A 36 0.00 -7.29 14.73
CA ARG A 36 -0.74 -8.51 14.41
C ARG A 36 -2.23 -8.25 14.60
N ILE A 37 -3.01 -8.46 13.54
CA ILE A 37 -4.45 -8.19 13.48
C ILE A 37 -5.19 -9.51 13.47
N GLU A 38 -6.09 -9.69 14.44
CA GLU A 38 -6.74 -10.97 14.73
C GLU A 38 -8.27 -10.92 14.58
N ASP A 39 -8.85 -9.75 14.42
CA ASP A 39 -10.30 -9.59 14.27
C ASP A 39 -10.67 -8.40 13.37
N LEU A 40 -11.98 -8.32 13.09
CA LEU A 40 -12.56 -7.26 12.26
C LEU A 40 -12.35 -5.87 12.87
N ASP A 41 -12.39 -5.75 14.20
CA ASP A 41 -12.24 -4.47 14.88
C ASP A 41 -10.80 -3.95 14.82
N GLY A 42 -9.82 -4.84 14.92
CA GLY A 42 -8.42 -4.56 14.68
C GLY A 42 -8.18 -4.11 13.24
N ALA A 43 -8.80 -4.78 12.25
CA ALA A 43 -8.72 -4.37 10.85
C ALA A 43 -9.34 -2.98 10.61
N ALA A 44 -10.50 -2.71 11.20
CA ALA A 44 -11.15 -1.41 11.12
C ALA A 44 -10.32 -0.31 11.79
N ARG A 45 -9.75 -0.60 12.97
CA ARG A 45 -8.84 0.31 13.69
C ARG A 45 -7.60 0.62 12.88
N ALA A 46 -6.97 -0.39 12.27
CA ALA A 46 -5.78 -0.19 11.46
C ALA A 46 -6.00 0.81 10.32
N ILE A 47 -7.20 0.80 9.70
CA ILE A 47 -7.57 1.74 8.64
C ILE A 47 -7.92 3.12 9.20
N LEU A 48 -8.69 3.18 10.29
CA LEU A 48 -9.15 4.42 10.94
C LEU A 48 -7.99 5.24 11.50
N ASP A 49 -7.12 4.59 12.27
CA ASP A 49 -6.00 5.21 12.97
C ASP A 49 -4.79 5.42 12.05
N MET A 50 -4.93 5.05 10.77
CA MET A 50 -3.89 5.17 9.74
C MET A 50 -2.62 4.37 10.05
N GLN A 51 -2.74 3.27 10.81
CA GLN A 51 -1.68 2.26 10.93
C GLN A 51 -1.39 1.65 9.56
N VAL A 52 -2.42 1.46 8.74
CA VAL A 52 -2.31 1.28 7.29
C VAL A 52 -2.88 2.48 6.55
N ARG A 53 -2.15 2.95 5.54
CA ARG A 53 -2.60 4.03 4.66
C ARG A 53 -2.04 3.86 3.25
N GLY A 54 -2.64 4.59 2.30
CA GLY A 54 -2.44 4.36 0.87
C GLY A 54 -3.62 3.56 0.31
N ALA A 55 -4.18 4.03 -0.81
CA ALA A 55 -5.48 3.54 -1.27
C ALA A 55 -5.48 2.02 -1.54
N PRO A 56 -4.47 1.45 -2.24
CA PRO A 56 -4.44 0.01 -2.45
C PRO A 56 -4.21 -0.80 -1.16
N LEU A 57 -3.32 -0.35 -0.27
CA LEU A 57 -3.08 -1.03 1.01
C LEU A 57 -4.33 -1.05 1.91
N ILE A 58 -5.10 0.04 1.94
CA ILE A 58 -6.39 0.08 2.64
C ILE A 58 -7.35 -0.97 2.06
N GLY A 59 -7.39 -1.12 0.73
CA GLY A 59 -8.19 -2.15 0.07
C GLY A 59 -7.78 -3.57 0.49
N ALA A 60 -6.47 -3.85 0.55
CA ALA A 60 -5.94 -5.12 1.02
C ALA A 60 -6.30 -5.41 2.49
N MET A 61 -6.10 -4.44 3.39
CA MET A 61 -6.47 -4.58 4.81
C MET A 61 -7.98 -4.83 4.98
N ALA A 62 -8.83 -4.16 4.19
CA ALA A 62 -10.26 -4.38 4.24
C ALA A 62 -10.65 -5.78 3.73
N ALA A 63 -10.01 -6.27 2.67
CA ALA A 63 -10.24 -7.62 2.18
C ALA A 63 -9.90 -8.66 3.26
N TYR A 64 -8.76 -8.51 3.94
CA TYR A 64 -8.41 -9.37 5.07
C TYR A 64 -9.32 -9.17 6.29
N GLY A 65 -9.82 -7.96 6.56
CA GLY A 65 -10.82 -7.71 7.59
C GLY A 65 -12.11 -8.51 7.38
N VAL A 66 -12.56 -8.66 6.13
CA VAL A 66 -13.68 -9.56 5.77
C VAL A 66 -13.33 -11.02 6.07
N CYS A 67 -12.10 -11.44 5.78
CA CYS A 67 -11.63 -12.81 6.06
C CYS A 67 -11.65 -13.12 7.57
N LEU A 68 -11.19 -12.17 8.40
CA LEU A 68 -11.22 -12.28 9.86
C LEU A 68 -12.66 -12.37 10.40
N ALA A 69 -13.58 -11.57 9.86
CA ALA A 69 -14.99 -11.62 10.23
C ALA A 69 -15.65 -12.97 9.88
N LEU A 70 -15.40 -13.48 8.67
CA LEU A 70 -15.92 -14.77 8.23
C LEU A 70 -15.31 -15.94 9.00
N ARG A 71 -14.05 -15.83 9.40
CA ARG A 71 -13.41 -16.82 10.27
C ARG A 71 -14.11 -16.92 11.62
N ALA A 72 -14.52 -15.79 12.21
CA ALA A 72 -15.25 -15.78 13.47
C ALA A 72 -16.71 -16.25 13.30
N ASN A 73 -17.36 -15.87 12.20
CA ASN A 73 -18.73 -16.26 11.87
C ASN A 73 -18.91 -16.39 10.34
N PRO A 74 -18.91 -17.61 9.79
CA PRO A 74 -18.95 -17.86 8.35
C PRO A 74 -20.39 -17.80 7.82
N SER A 75 -20.94 -16.59 7.76
CA SER A 75 -22.31 -16.34 7.28
C SER A 75 -22.40 -15.09 6.40
N THR A 76 -23.41 -15.06 5.52
CA THR A 76 -23.70 -13.88 4.69
C THR A 76 -24.02 -12.65 5.54
N ALA A 77 -24.67 -12.82 6.69
CA ALA A 77 -24.91 -11.72 7.64
C ALA A 77 -23.60 -11.14 8.19
N SER A 78 -22.63 -11.99 8.52
CA SER A 78 -21.29 -11.57 8.96
C SER A 78 -20.53 -10.84 7.85
N LEU A 79 -20.57 -11.35 6.61
CA LEU A 79 -20.00 -10.68 5.44
C LEU A 79 -20.55 -9.26 5.28
N ASP A 80 -21.87 -9.12 5.34
CA ASP A 80 -22.54 -7.83 5.15
C ASP A 80 -22.20 -6.85 6.26
N ALA A 81 -22.20 -7.30 7.51
CA ALA A 81 -21.78 -6.50 8.67
C ALA A 81 -20.32 -6.07 8.56
N ALA A 82 -19.42 -6.96 8.13
CA ALA A 82 -18.00 -6.67 7.94
C ALA A 82 -17.80 -5.62 6.85
N CYS A 83 -18.43 -5.79 5.69
CA CYS A 83 -18.37 -4.80 4.60
C CYS A 83 -18.89 -3.43 5.04
N ALA A 84 -20.02 -3.38 5.76
CA ALA A 84 -20.58 -2.13 6.25
C ALA A 84 -19.63 -1.44 7.25
N ARG A 85 -19.09 -2.19 8.22
CA ARG A 85 -18.16 -1.65 9.22
C ARG A 85 -16.86 -1.15 8.60
N LEU A 86 -16.26 -1.91 7.69
CA LEU A 86 -15.02 -1.52 7.02
C LEU A 86 -15.23 -0.31 6.10
N LEU A 87 -16.34 -0.25 5.37
CA LEU A 87 -16.66 0.90 4.51
C LEU A 87 -16.82 2.20 5.31
N ALA A 88 -17.36 2.11 6.53
CA ALA A 88 -17.55 3.26 7.41
C ALA A 88 -16.23 3.85 7.92
N THR A 89 -15.12 3.11 7.84
CA THR A 89 -13.81 3.63 8.29
C THR A 89 -13.34 4.81 7.44
N ARG A 90 -13.48 4.72 6.11
CA ARG A 90 -13.07 5.75 5.15
C ARG A 90 -13.98 5.75 3.92
N PRO A 91 -15.23 6.24 4.00
CA PRO A 91 -16.25 6.03 2.98
C PRO A 91 -15.91 6.63 1.60
N THR A 92 -15.00 7.60 1.53
CA THR A 92 -14.56 8.20 0.26
C THR A 92 -13.43 7.44 -0.42
N ALA A 93 -12.82 6.44 0.23
CA ALA A 93 -11.75 5.65 -0.35
C ALA A 93 -12.29 4.68 -1.41
N VAL A 94 -11.97 4.95 -2.67
CA VAL A 94 -12.46 4.16 -3.82
C VAL A 94 -11.92 2.73 -3.78
N ASN A 95 -10.63 2.53 -3.51
CA ASN A 95 -10.02 1.20 -3.43
C ASN A 95 -10.59 0.36 -2.28
N LEU A 96 -10.97 0.99 -1.15
CA LEU A 96 -11.68 0.32 -0.06
C LEU A 96 -13.02 -0.23 -0.55
N ARG A 97 -13.83 0.64 -1.15
CA ARG A 97 -15.15 0.25 -1.69
C ARG A 97 -15.03 -0.83 -2.76
N TRP A 98 -14.06 -0.70 -3.66
CA TRP A 98 -13.78 -1.68 -4.70
C TRP A 98 -13.41 -3.04 -4.10
N ALA A 99 -12.46 -3.09 -3.16
CA ALA A 99 -12.03 -4.34 -2.54
C ALA A 99 -13.19 -5.03 -1.80
N LEU A 100 -13.97 -4.28 -1.03
CA LEU A 100 -15.15 -4.82 -0.34
C LEU A 100 -16.19 -5.35 -1.33
N ALA A 101 -16.43 -4.67 -2.46
CA ALA A 101 -17.33 -5.16 -3.50
C ALA A 101 -16.81 -6.47 -4.12
N GLN A 102 -15.51 -6.56 -4.41
CA GLN A 102 -14.88 -7.78 -4.94
C GLN A 102 -14.97 -8.96 -3.98
N MET A 103 -14.77 -8.73 -2.68
CA MET A 103 -14.93 -9.75 -1.65
C MET A 103 -16.38 -10.20 -1.56
N ARG A 104 -17.33 -9.26 -1.46
CA ARG A 104 -18.75 -9.56 -1.34
C ARG A 104 -19.27 -10.36 -2.52
N GLU A 105 -18.89 -9.98 -3.75
CA GLU A 105 -19.29 -10.69 -4.96
C GLU A 105 -18.74 -12.13 -5.00
N ALA A 106 -17.45 -12.31 -4.69
CA ALA A 106 -16.83 -13.63 -4.70
C ALA A 106 -17.45 -14.57 -3.66
N ILE A 107 -17.58 -14.09 -2.42
CA ILE A 107 -18.06 -14.91 -1.29
C ILE A 107 -19.54 -15.22 -1.44
N SER A 108 -20.38 -14.26 -1.84
CA SER A 108 -21.82 -14.49 -2.03
C SER A 108 -22.11 -15.52 -3.12
N ARG A 109 -21.29 -15.58 -4.19
CA ARG A 109 -21.42 -16.62 -5.23
C ARG A 109 -21.11 -18.02 -4.72
N GLN A 110 -20.24 -18.15 -3.72
CA GLN A 110 -19.82 -19.43 -3.17
C GLN A 110 -20.62 -19.84 -1.93
N ALA A 111 -21.30 -18.92 -1.24
CA ALA A 111 -22.00 -19.20 0.01
C ALA A 111 -23.09 -20.29 -0.12
N ALA A 112 -23.70 -20.44 -1.30
CA ALA A 112 -24.70 -21.49 -1.53
C ALA A 112 -24.03 -22.86 -1.71
N GLY A 113 -24.17 -23.74 -0.70
CA GLY A 113 -23.73 -25.13 -0.76
C GLY A 113 -22.27 -25.38 -0.35
N THR A 114 -21.55 -24.35 0.08
CA THR A 114 -20.16 -24.45 0.55
C THR A 114 -20.10 -24.56 2.08
N GLY A 115 -19.25 -25.45 2.59
CA GLY A 115 -19.03 -25.57 4.04
C GLY A 115 -18.34 -24.33 4.63
N ALA A 116 -18.55 -24.09 5.93
CA ALA A 116 -17.99 -22.94 6.65
C ALA A 116 -16.48 -22.75 6.44
N GLU A 117 -15.69 -23.82 6.58
CA GLU A 117 -14.24 -23.76 6.41
C GLU A 117 -13.83 -23.40 4.97
N GLU A 118 -14.55 -23.94 3.99
CA GLU A 118 -14.28 -23.71 2.58
C GLU A 118 -14.62 -22.26 2.18
N LEU A 119 -15.68 -21.70 2.76
CA LEU A 119 -16.02 -20.29 2.59
C LEU A 119 -14.92 -19.37 3.13
N VAL A 120 -14.36 -19.69 4.31
CA VAL A 120 -13.24 -18.95 4.89
C VAL A 120 -12.00 -19.08 4.00
N ARG A 121 -11.64 -20.29 3.56
CA ARG A 121 -10.52 -20.49 2.63
C ARG A 121 -10.69 -19.68 1.33
N ALA A 122 -11.89 -19.67 0.77
CA ALA A 122 -12.19 -18.91 -0.43
C ALA A 122 -12.05 -17.40 -0.21
N ALA A 123 -12.46 -16.89 0.96
CA ALA A 123 -12.24 -15.49 1.32
C ALA A 123 -10.75 -15.13 1.36
N TYR A 124 -9.90 -15.92 2.04
CA TYR A 124 -8.46 -15.67 2.07
C TYR A 124 -7.81 -15.79 0.69
N ALA A 125 -8.24 -16.77 -0.13
CA ALA A 125 -7.79 -16.88 -1.51
C ALA A 125 -8.10 -15.60 -2.31
N ARG A 126 -9.34 -15.10 -2.20
CA ARG A 126 -9.75 -13.87 -2.88
C ARG A 126 -9.00 -12.63 -2.40
N ALA A 127 -8.76 -12.50 -1.10
CA ALA A 127 -7.95 -11.41 -0.56
C ALA A 127 -6.49 -11.49 -1.07
N GLY A 128 -5.94 -12.70 -1.15
CA GLY A 128 -4.63 -12.96 -1.76
C GLY A 128 -4.57 -12.57 -3.24
N GLU A 129 -5.61 -12.88 -4.01
CA GLU A 129 -5.73 -12.47 -5.42
C GLU A 129 -5.76 -10.93 -5.58
N ILE A 130 -6.53 -10.23 -4.73
CA ILE A 130 -6.55 -8.76 -4.70
C ILE A 130 -5.14 -8.22 -4.45
N CYS A 131 -4.42 -8.80 -3.48
CA CYS A 131 -3.05 -8.41 -3.16
C CYS A 131 -2.09 -8.69 -4.33
N ALA A 132 -2.18 -9.87 -4.94
CA ALA A 132 -1.33 -10.24 -6.06
C ALA A 132 -1.58 -9.35 -7.30
N ALA A 133 -2.84 -9.01 -7.57
CA ALA A 133 -3.21 -8.08 -8.63
C ALA A 133 -2.65 -6.67 -8.39
N ASP A 134 -2.71 -6.16 -7.16
CA ASP A 134 -2.10 -4.88 -6.81
C ASP A 134 -0.59 -4.88 -7.05
N VAL A 135 0.12 -5.93 -6.61
CA VAL A 135 1.57 -6.08 -6.85
C VAL A 135 1.89 -6.06 -8.36
N ALA A 136 1.10 -6.77 -9.16
CA ALA A 136 1.29 -6.83 -10.61
C ALA A 136 1.05 -5.45 -11.26
N VAL A 137 -0.01 -4.74 -10.87
CA VAL A 137 -0.33 -3.39 -11.36
C VAL A 137 0.76 -2.40 -10.96
N CYS A 138 1.18 -2.38 -9.69
CA CYS A 138 2.23 -1.50 -9.20
C CYS A 138 3.57 -1.75 -9.91
N ARG A 139 3.92 -3.02 -10.14
CA ARG A 139 5.11 -3.38 -10.93
C ARG A 139 5.01 -2.89 -12.38
N ALA A 140 3.84 -3.03 -13.01
CA ALA A 140 3.61 -2.55 -14.37
C ALA A 140 3.73 -1.02 -14.46
N ILE A 141 3.12 -0.29 -13.51
CA ILE A 141 3.27 1.17 -13.39
C ILE A 141 4.76 1.55 -13.28
N GLY A 142 5.52 0.85 -12.42
CA GLY A 142 6.96 1.02 -12.30
C GLY A 142 7.70 0.83 -13.63
N THR A 143 7.39 -0.26 -14.33
CA THR A 143 8.05 -0.63 -15.59
C THR A 143 7.75 0.38 -16.70
N HIS A 144 6.49 0.80 -16.84
CA HIS A 144 6.11 1.80 -17.84
C HIS A 144 6.67 3.19 -17.51
N GLY A 145 6.63 3.60 -16.23
CA GLY A 145 7.21 4.87 -15.81
C GLY A 145 8.73 4.92 -15.95
N LEU A 146 9.42 3.79 -15.76
CA LEU A 146 10.87 3.68 -15.98
C LEU A 146 11.26 4.06 -17.42
N ALA A 147 10.44 3.69 -18.41
CA ALA A 147 10.68 4.06 -19.80
C ALA A 147 10.71 5.59 -19.98
N LEU A 148 9.77 6.30 -19.35
CA LEU A 148 9.72 7.77 -19.36
C LEU A 148 10.95 8.39 -18.69
N ILE A 149 11.38 7.83 -17.55
CA ILE A 149 12.59 8.31 -16.86
C ILE A 149 13.84 8.09 -17.73
N ARG A 150 13.95 6.96 -18.42
CA ARG A 150 15.06 6.69 -19.36
C ARG A 150 15.11 7.72 -20.50
N GLU A 151 13.97 8.05 -21.07
CA GLU A 151 13.88 9.07 -22.13
C GLU A 151 14.31 10.45 -21.65
N VAL A 152 13.98 10.82 -20.41
CA VAL A 152 14.47 12.08 -19.81
C VAL A 152 15.97 12.00 -19.53
N ALA A 153 16.45 10.90 -18.94
CA ALA A 153 17.86 10.70 -18.61
C ALA A 153 18.78 10.77 -19.85
N ALA A 154 18.35 10.21 -20.98
CA ALA A 154 19.08 10.26 -22.25
C ALA A 154 19.34 11.68 -22.76
N ARG A 155 18.58 12.68 -22.29
CA ARG A 155 18.70 14.10 -22.64
C ARG A 155 19.52 14.91 -21.64
N LYS A 156 20.08 14.29 -20.60
CA LYS A 156 20.69 14.98 -19.46
C LYS A 156 22.22 14.86 -19.34
N ASP A 157 22.90 14.24 -20.30
CA ASP A 157 24.37 14.10 -20.33
C ASP A 157 24.98 13.69 -18.97
N GLY A 158 24.39 12.66 -18.35
CA GLY A 158 24.81 12.15 -17.04
C GLY A 158 24.29 12.93 -15.82
N ALA A 159 23.69 14.11 -16.00
CA ALA A 159 23.04 14.82 -14.91
C ALA A 159 21.79 14.07 -14.41
N PRO A 160 21.46 14.15 -13.10
CA PRO A 160 20.31 13.45 -12.55
C PRO A 160 18.98 13.90 -13.16
N VAL A 161 18.05 12.96 -13.30
CA VAL A 161 16.63 13.26 -13.54
C VAL A 161 16.03 13.81 -12.25
N GLN A 162 15.70 15.09 -12.24
CA GLN A 162 15.03 15.76 -11.13
C GLN A 162 13.54 15.40 -11.15
N ILE A 163 13.03 14.79 -10.09
CA ILE A 163 11.64 14.36 -9.98
C ILE A 163 11.02 14.99 -8.73
N LEU A 164 9.92 15.73 -8.86
CA LEU A 164 9.13 16.18 -7.72
C LEU A 164 8.00 15.17 -7.46
N THR A 165 7.82 14.78 -6.21
CA THR A 165 6.72 13.91 -5.78
C THR A 165 5.99 14.49 -4.57
N HIS A 166 4.75 14.07 -4.39
CA HIS A 166 3.84 14.57 -3.35
C HIS A 166 3.19 13.41 -2.59
N CYS A 167 2.99 13.58 -1.28
CA CYS A 167 2.47 12.55 -0.38
C CYS A 167 3.37 11.31 -0.33
N ASN A 168 2.76 10.15 -0.07
CA ASN A 168 3.40 8.86 -0.13
C ASN A 168 2.61 7.91 -1.03
N ALA A 169 3.27 7.52 -2.12
CA ALA A 169 2.77 6.62 -3.16
C ALA A 169 3.84 5.56 -3.49
N GLY A 170 4.60 5.19 -2.47
CA GLY A 170 5.61 4.15 -2.51
C GLY A 170 5.09 2.81 -2.06
N TRP A 171 6.01 1.91 -1.72
CA TRP A 171 5.67 0.54 -1.39
C TRP A 171 4.90 0.46 -0.05
N LEU A 172 5.02 1.44 0.86
CA LEU A 172 4.19 1.49 2.07
C LEU A 172 2.73 1.87 1.78
N ALA A 173 2.42 2.46 0.62
CA ALA A 173 1.06 2.87 0.26
C ALA A 173 0.28 1.78 -0.49
N THR A 174 0.95 0.70 -0.89
CA THR A 174 0.42 -0.40 -1.71
C THR A 174 0.74 -1.74 -1.07
N VAL A 175 0.50 -2.86 -1.76
CA VAL A 175 0.91 -4.19 -1.28
C VAL A 175 2.41 -4.44 -1.56
N ASP A 176 2.94 -3.89 -2.65
CA ASP A 176 4.37 -3.85 -2.97
C ASP A 176 4.65 -2.79 -4.06
N TRP A 177 5.93 -2.51 -4.33
CA TRP A 177 6.48 -1.57 -5.32
C TRP A 177 6.11 -0.09 -5.17
N GLY A 178 4.83 0.22 -4.99
CA GLY A 178 4.26 1.56 -5.05
C GLY A 178 3.73 1.94 -6.44
N THR A 179 3.25 3.16 -6.57
CA THR A 179 2.81 3.73 -7.84
C THR A 179 3.79 4.79 -8.32
N ALA A 180 3.71 6.02 -7.81
CA ALA A 180 4.57 7.11 -8.25
C ALA A 180 6.06 6.89 -7.92
N LEU A 181 6.37 6.17 -6.82
CA LEU A 181 7.76 5.87 -6.47
C LEU A 181 8.31 4.59 -7.13
N ALA A 182 7.44 3.70 -7.65
CA ALA A 182 7.92 2.47 -8.30
C ALA A 182 8.85 2.73 -9.50
N PRO A 183 8.54 3.66 -10.43
CA PRO A 183 9.47 4.03 -11.51
C PRO A 183 10.81 4.56 -10.98
N ILE A 184 10.78 5.31 -9.88
CA ILE A 184 11.95 5.93 -9.26
C ILE A 184 12.87 4.84 -8.69
N TYR A 185 12.32 3.88 -7.92
CA TYR A 185 13.09 2.74 -7.42
C TYR A 185 13.73 1.95 -8.55
N MET A 186 12.94 1.64 -9.59
CA MET A 186 13.45 0.87 -10.73
C MET A 186 14.51 1.63 -11.53
N ALA A 187 14.40 2.97 -11.65
CA ALA A 187 15.39 3.80 -12.31
C ALA A 187 16.71 3.82 -11.53
N HIS A 188 16.62 4.02 -10.21
CA HIS A 188 17.77 3.96 -9.31
C HIS A 188 18.46 2.59 -9.37
N ASP A 189 17.70 1.49 -9.29
CA ASP A 189 18.23 0.13 -9.37
C ASP A 189 18.87 -0.19 -10.73
N ALA A 190 18.41 0.49 -11.79
CA ALA A 190 19.02 0.43 -13.12
C ALA A 190 20.26 1.33 -13.29
N GLY A 191 20.72 1.99 -12.22
CA GLY A 191 21.88 2.89 -12.25
C GLY A 191 21.62 4.25 -12.90
N ILE A 192 20.35 4.61 -13.15
CA ILE A 192 20.00 5.92 -13.69
C ILE A 192 20.10 6.95 -12.56
N ALA A 193 20.89 8.01 -12.78
CA ALA A 193 20.99 9.11 -11.84
C ALA A 193 19.62 9.81 -11.70
N VAL A 194 19.04 9.75 -10.51
CA VAL A 194 17.78 10.42 -10.15
C VAL A 194 17.98 11.20 -8.85
N HIS A 195 17.28 12.33 -8.72
CA HIS A 195 17.15 13.02 -7.44
C HIS A 195 15.69 13.40 -7.23
N VAL A 196 15.16 13.04 -6.05
CA VAL A 196 13.75 13.25 -5.73
C VAL A 196 13.56 14.44 -4.79
N TRP A 197 12.79 15.42 -5.24
CA TRP A 197 12.25 16.46 -4.38
C TRP A 197 10.95 15.95 -3.76
N VAL A 198 10.88 15.96 -2.44
CA VAL A 198 9.77 15.36 -1.68
C VAL A 198 9.05 16.46 -0.92
N ASP A 199 7.83 16.78 -1.32
CA ASP A 199 6.97 17.68 -0.55
C ASP A 199 6.69 17.10 0.84
N GLU A 200 6.78 17.91 1.90
CA GLU A 200 6.51 17.44 3.26
C GLU A 200 5.11 16.82 3.40
N THR A 201 4.12 17.37 2.67
CA THR A 201 2.72 16.95 2.60
C THR A 201 1.94 17.25 3.89
N ARG A 202 1.73 18.53 4.20
CA ARG A 202 0.90 18.95 5.35
C ARG A 202 -0.55 18.48 5.20
N PRO A 203 -1.27 18.26 6.31
CA PRO A 203 -0.83 18.40 7.71
C PRO A 203 -0.26 17.11 8.31
N ARG A 204 -0.29 15.98 7.59
CA ARG A 204 0.08 14.65 8.10
C ARG A 204 1.53 14.27 7.82
N ASN A 205 2.22 15.09 7.05
CA ASN A 205 3.64 15.01 6.76
C ASN A 205 4.06 13.68 6.10
N GLN A 206 3.22 13.09 5.25
CA GLN A 206 3.50 11.76 4.67
C GLN A 206 4.75 11.76 3.81
N GLY A 207 5.03 12.84 3.07
CA GLY A 207 6.24 12.89 2.27
C GLY A 207 7.49 12.93 3.15
N ALA A 208 7.50 13.80 4.17
CA ALA A 208 8.60 13.90 5.11
C ALA A 208 8.78 12.63 5.97
N ALA A 209 7.69 12.01 6.42
CA ALA A 209 7.73 10.87 7.34
C ALA A 209 7.87 9.51 6.65
N LEU A 210 7.26 9.32 5.47
CA LEU A 210 7.24 8.03 4.79
C LEU A 210 8.04 8.04 3.50
N THR A 211 7.77 8.97 2.58
CA THR A 211 8.45 8.96 1.28
C THR A 211 9.95 9.14 1.44
N ALA A 212 10.39 10.11 2.26
CA ALA A 212 11.81 10.27 2.58
C ALA A 212 12.41 9.06 3.29
N TRP A 213 11.65 8.42 4.20
CA TRP A 213 12.09 7.20 4.87
C TRP A 213 12.27 6.04 3.88
N GLU A 214 11.33 5.83 2.96
CA GLU A 214 11.43 4.80 1.92
C GLU A 214 12.59 5.10 0.96
N LEU A 215 12.70 6.33 0.45
CA LEU A 215 13.79 6.70 -0.45
C LEU A 215 15.15 6.53 0.24
N GLY A 216 15.27 6.96 1.50
CA GLY A 216 16.48 6.79 2.31
C GLY A 216 16.85 5.33 2.56
N LYS A 217 15.88 4.48 2.91
CA LYS A 217 16.12 3.03 3.09
C LYS A 217 16.48 2.33 1.76
N HIS A 218 16.02 2.84 0.62
CA HIS A 218 16.38 2.29 -0.70
C HIS A 218 17.70 2.84 -1.25
N GLY A 219 18.20 3.94 -0.70
CA GLY A 219 19.40 4.63 -1.18
C GLY A 219 19.16 5.67 -2.28
N VAL A 220 17.90 6.01 -2.57
CA VAL A 220 17.57 7.01 -3.60
C VAL A 220 17.90 8.42 -3.09
N PRO A 221 18.74 9.20 -3.80
CA PRO A 221 19.02 10.60 -3.46
C PRO A 221 17.74 11.43 -3.43
N HIS A 222 17.52 12.15 -2.34
CA HIS A 222 16.31 12.96 -2.18
C HIS A 222 16.52 14.17 -1.27
N THR A 223 15.58 15.10 -1.34
CA THR A 223 15.53 16.29 -0.47
C THR A 223 14.09 16.60 -0.12
N VAL A 224 13.80 16.68 1.18
CA VAL A 224 12.49 17.10 1.68
C VAL A 224 12.37 18.63 1.57
N ILE A 225 11.23 19.09 1.07
CA ILE A 225 10.92 20.50 0.88
C ILE A 225 9.55 20.83 1.49
N VAL A 226 9.33 22.11 1.78
CA VAL A 226 8.00 22.61 2.15
C VAL A 226 7.08 22.61 0.93
N ASP A 227 5.78 22.36 1.13
CA ASP A 227 4.80 22.18 0.04
C ASP A 227 4.75 23.38 -0.93
N ASN A 228 5.03 24.59 -0.45
CA ASN A 228 5.00 25.81 -1.26
C ASN A 228 6.30 26.07 -2.06
N ALA A 229 7.35 25.26 -1.89
CA ALA A 229 8.60 25.40 -2.63
C ALA A 229 8.56 24.76 -4.02
N GLY A 230 7.61 23.84 -4.28
CA GLY A 230 7.56 23.07 -5.53
C GLY A 230 7.53 23.95 -6.80
N GLY A 231 6.68 24.98 -6.82
CA GLY A 231 6.58 25.90 -7.96
C GLY A 231 7.88 26.68 -8.23
N HIS A 232 8.56 27.12 -7.16
CA HIS A 232 9.85 27.82 -7.26
C HIS A 232 10.96 26.90 -7.77
N LEU A 233 10.95 25.62 -7.38
CA LEU A 233 11.93 24.64 -7.84
C LEU A 233 11.74 24.26 -9.31
N MET A 234 10.50 24.15 -9.79
CA MET A 234 10.23 23.83 -11.20
C MET A 234 10.62 24.96 -12.16
N GLN A 235 10.69 26.21 -11.67
CA GLN A 235 11.10 27.36 -12.49
C GLN A 235 12.61 27.37 -12.80
N ARG A 236 13.42 26.75 -11.94
CA ARG A 236 14.88 26.75 -12.03
C ARG A 236 15.38 25.65 -12.96
#